data_AF-A0A2A9FMF3-F1
#
_entry.id   AF-A0A2A9FMF3-F1
#
_cell.length_a   1.000
_cell.length_b   1.000
_cell.length_c   1.000
_cell.angle_alpha   90.00
_cell.angle_beta   90.00
_cell.angle_gamma   90.00
#
_symmetry.space_group_name_H-M   'P 1'
#
loop_
_entity.id
_entity.type
_entity.pdbx_description
1 polymer ?
#
loop_
_entity_poly.entity_id
_entity_poly.type
_entity_poly.pdbx_seq_one_letter_code
_entity_poly.pdbx_strand_id
1 'polypeptide(L)'
;MLSLLRNPGRSVRCQAGFTLVEMVMVIVLASVIVVMITTVMSRPLQGFVDQIRRAELVDLAASALNRMTRDIRLAVPNSLRVVGSTRLELLRSPSGGRYRASPVDGEGVRRDPPACTADPCVVEVLSPMIGIEDLDEFNWMVIYNIGGKADGDNIWPPLNNAILANGTAISVISPKVTVRYTQGKLSLSDGGVENFQFKYASPQHRFFLADKVVGYQCSGGQIVRGEFDSLELPGAYDYSRATPVVDHVDCANSGFTYSPDTHMRSSLVTVKLTLSQDGETITLLQQVHVDNAP
;
A
#
# COMPACT_ATOMS: atom_id res chain seq x y z
N MET A 1 14.00 66.63 -82.08
CA MET A 1 12.76 67.17 -81.48
C MET A 1 12.59 66.51 -80.12
N LEU A 2 12.52 67.32 -79.06
CA LEU A 2 12.36 66.94 -77.65
C LEU A 2 11.26 65.90 -77.41
N SER A 3 11.46 64.98 -76.45
CA SER A 3 10.70 65.04 -75.19
C SER A 3 11.23 64.03 -74.15
N LEU A 4 11.58 64.57 -72.99
CA LEU A 4 12.00 63.89 -71.76
C LEU A 4 10.86 63.03 -71.17
N LEU A 5 11.13 61.77 -70.81
CA LEU A 5 10.34 61.05 -69.81
C LEU A 5 11.13 61.02 -68.49
N ARG A 6 10.59 61.78 -67.53
CA ARG A 6 11.09 62.04 -66.19
C ARG A 6 10.66 60.90 -65.27
N ASN A 7 11.61 60.15 -64.73
CA ASN A 7 11.37 59.12 -63.72
C ASN A 7 11.10 59.81 -62.36
N PRO A 8 10.00 59.51 -61.63
CA PRO A 8 9.73 60.15 -60.35
C PRO A 8 10.66 59.57 -59.27
N GLY A 9 11.39 60.46 -58.60
CA GLY A 9 12.26 60.13 -57.48
C GLY A 9 11.50 59.51 -56.30
N ARG A 10 12.09 58.48 -55.71
CA ARG A 10 11.71 57.91 -54.40
C ARG A 10 11.66 59.02 -53.35
N SER A 11 10.50 59.26 -52.76
CA SER A 11 10.34 60.12 -51.59
C SER A 11 11.01 59.46 -50.38
N VAL A 12 12.15 59.98 -49.96
CA VAL A 12 12.72 59.71 -48.62
C VAL A 12 11.80 60.40 -47.62
N ARG A 13 11.05 59.62 -46.84
CA ARG A 13 10.30 60.16 -45.70
C ARG A 13 11.31 60.67 -44.67
N CYS A 14 11.29 61.96 -44.38
CA CYS A 14 11.94 62.50 -43.18
C CYS A 14 11.32 61.80 -41.96
N GLN A 15 12.14 61.08 -41.20
CA GLN A 15 11.77 60.65 -39.86
C GLN A 15 11.68 61.91 -38.99
N ALA A 16 10.49 62.25 -38.53
CA ALA A 16 10.32 63.21 -37.46
C ALA A 16 10.95 62.59 -36.19
N GLY A 17 11.96 63.25 -35.63
CA GLY A 17 12.57 62.85 -34.37
C GLY A 17 11.64 63.13 -33.20
N PHE A 18 11.61 62.23 -32.21
CA PHE A 18 10.87 62.39 -30.96
C PHE A 18 11.47 63.52 -30.10
N THR A 19 10.63 64.27 -29.40
CA THR A 19 11.10 65.27 -28.43
C THR A 19 11.41 64.63 -27.08
N LEU A 20 12.32 65.21 -26.30
CA LEU A 20 12.64 64.73 -24.95
C LEU A 20 11.40 64.69 -24.04
N VAL A 21 10.51 65.69 -24.18
CA VAL A 21 9.25 65.78 -23.43
C VAL A 21 8.33 64.60 -23.76
N GLU A 22 8.22 64.25 -25.04
CA GLU A 22 7.42 63.13 -25.52
C GLU A 22 7.94 61.80 -24.95
N MET A 23 9.26 61.61 -24.91
CA MET A 23 9.86 60.42 -24.32
C MET A 23 9.60 60.31 -22.80
N VAL A 24 9.74 61.42 -22.07
CA VAL A 24 9.49 61.46 -20.62
C VAL A 24 8.02 61.15 -20.32
N MET A 25 7.08 61.75 -21.07
CA MET A 25 5.65 61.50 -20.90
C MET A 25 5.29 60.03 -21.17
N VAL A 26 5.88 59.42 -22.20
CA VAL A 26 5.64 58.00 -22.54
C VAL A 26 6.13 57.08 -21.42
N ILE A 27 7.32 57.30 -20.86
CA ILE A 27 7.86 56.44 -19.79
C ILE A 27 7.01 56.54 -18.53
N VAL A 28 6.58 57.76 -18.16
CA VAL A 28 5.71 57.97 -16.99
C VAL A 28 4.36 57.28 -17.19
N LEU A 29 3.70 57.48 -18.33
CA LEU A 29 2.41 56.85 -18.62
C LEU A 29 2.52 55.32 -18.68
N ALA A 30 3.57 54.79 -19.30
CA ALA A 30 3.83 53.35 -19.35
C ALA A 30 3.99 52.76 -17.95
N SER A 31 4.70 53.44 -17.05
CA SER A 31 4.89 52.97 -15.66
C SER A 31 3.57 52.82 -14.90
N VAL A 32 2.64 53.77 -15.06
CA VAL A 32 1.34 53.76 -14.38
C VAL A 32 0.49 52.59 -14.86
N ILE A 33 0.47 52.35 -16.17
CA ILE A 33 -0.28 51.24 -16.78
C ILE A 33 0.28 49.89 -16.31
N VAL A 34 1.60 49.72 -16.31
CA VAL A 34 2.24 48.47 -15.87
C VAL A 34 1.89 48.16 -14.41
N VAL A 35 1.91 49.15 -13.51
CA VAL A 35 1.52 48.96 -12.10
C VAL A 35 0.06 48.51 -12.00
N MET A 36 -0.87 49.17 -12.72
CA MET A 36 -2.27 48.77 -12.73
C MET A 36 -2.47 47.33 -13.21
N ILE A 37 -1.87 46.95 -14.35
CA ILE A 37 -1.97 45.59 -14.88
C ILE A 37 -1.42 44.57 -13.89
N THR A 38 -0.30 44.87 -13.24
CA THR A 38 0.33 43.98 -12.25
C THR A 38 -0.60 43.72 -11.06
N THR A 39 -1.26 44.74 -10.53
CA THR A 39 -2.17 44.59 -9.38
C THR A 39 -3.44 43.80 -9.69
N VAL A 40 -3.94 43.86 -10.92
CA VAL A 40 -5.12 43.11 -11.36
C VAL A 40 -4.76 41.65 -11.67
N MET A 41 -3.59 41.41 -12.26
CA MET A 41 -3.17 40.07 -12.68
C MET A 41 -2.54 39.23 -11.56
N SER A 42 -2.05 39.86 -10.49
CA SER A 42 -1.42 39.14 -9.37
C SER A 42 -2.39 38.17 -8.67
N ARG A 43 -3.65 38.56 -8.46
CA ARG A 43 -4.65 37.73 -7.76
C ARG A 43 -5.03 36.47 -8.54
N PRO A 44 -5.36 36.52 -9.85
CA PRO A 44 -5.59 35.31 -10.64
C PRO A 44 -4.38 34.38 -10.64
N LEU A 45 -3.16 34.91 -10.79
CA LEU A 45 -1.94 34.10 -10.80
C LEU A 45 -1.68 33.42 -9.45
N GLN A 46 -1.92 34.12 -8.33
CA GLN A 46 -1.85 33.52 -6.99
C GLN A 46 -2.87 32.39 -6.83
N GLY A 47 -4.13 32.62 -7.24
CA GLY A 47 -5.16 31.58 -7.20
C GLY A 47 -4.83 30.35 -8.05
N PHE A 48 -4.19 30.52 -9.21
CA PHE A 48 -3.69 29.39 -10.00
C PHE A 48 -2.59 28.61 -9.29
N VAL A 49 -1.66 29.28 -8.63
CA VAL A 49 -0.58 28.62 -7.86
C VAL A 49 -1.16 27.84 -6.68
N ASP A 50 -2.10 28.44 -5.93
CA ASP A 50 -2.75 27.79 -4.79
C ASP A 50 -3.54 26.54 -5.24
N GLN A 51 -4.23 26.63 -6.38
CA GLN A 51 -4.94 25.49 -6.96
C GLN A 51 -4.00 24.35 -7.37
N ILE A 52 -2.82 24.66 -7.91
CA ILE A 52 -1.81 23.65 -8.27
C ILE A 52 -1.28 22.96 -7.00
N ARG A 53 -0.94 23.73 -5.95
CA ARG A 53 -0.44 23.18 -4.68
C ARG A 53 -1.45 22.23 -4.04
N ARG A 54 -2.72 22.64 -4.02
CA ARG A 54 -3.80 21.81 -3.48
C ARG A 54 -3.99 20.53 -4.30
N ALA A 55 -3.91 20.61 -5.63
CA ALA A 55 -4.00 19.44 -6.49
C ALA A 55 -2.86 18.45 -6.23
N GLU A 56 -1.62 18.94 -6.09
CA GLU A 56 -0.46 18.11 -5.77
C GLU A 56 -0.62 17.37 -4.44
N LEU A 57 -1.05 18.07 -3.38
CA LEU A 57 -1.31 17.43 -2.09
C LEU A 57 -2.41 16.36 -2.19
N VAL A 58 -3.48 16.63 -2.93
CA VAL A 58 -4.57 15.66 -3.13
C VAL A 58 -4.05 14.42 -3.87
N ASP A 59 -3.24 14.59 -4.89
CA ASP A 59 -2.66 13.48 -5.66
C ASP A 59 -1.70 12.63 -4.81
N LEU A 60 -0.84 13.27 -4.01
CA LEU A 60 0.03 12.58 -3.06
C LEU A 60 -0.77 11.76 -2.06
N ALA A 61 -1.78 12.37 -1.45
CA ALA A 61 -2.63 11.70 -0.47
C ALA A 61 -3.44 10.55 -1.11
N ALA A 62 -4.02 10.76 -2.29
CA ALA A 62 -4.78 9.74 -3.00
C ALA A 62 -3.90 8.55 -3.43
N SER A 63 -2.70 8.81 -3.94
CA SER A 63 -1.74 7.76 -4.30
C SER A 63 -1.35 6.90 -3.09
N ALA A 64 -1.06 7.55 -1.96
CA ALA A 64 -0.73 6.88 -0.70
C ALA A 64 -1.89 6.00 -0.19
N LEU A 65 -3.11 6.54 -0.17
CA LEU A 65 -4.32 5.82 0.24
C LEU A 65 -4.65 4.65 -0.69
N ASN A 66 -4.48 4.82 -2.01
CA ASN A 66 -4.68 3.75 -2.99
C ASN A 66 -3.66 2.61 -2.79
N ARG A 67 -2.39 2.94 -2.49
CA ARG A 67 -1.38 1.95 -2.18
C ARG A 67 -1.72 1.18 -0.90
N MET A 68 -2.04 1.88 0.19
CA MET A 68 -2.47 1.26 1.45
C MET A 68 -3.69 0.37 1.26
N THR A 69 -4.68 0.83 0.49
CA THR A 69 -5.91 0.07 0.20
C THR A 69 -5.61 -1.23 -0.53
N ARG A 70 -4.67 -1.23 -1.49
CA ARG A 70 -4.24 -2.46 -2.17
C ARG A 70 -3.59 -3.45 -1.19
N ASP A 71 -2.69 -2.97 -0.33
CA ASP A 71 -2.02 -3.83 0.66
C ASP A 71 -3.02 -4.39 1.70
N ILE A 72 -3.99 -3.58 2.15
CA ILE A 72 -5.06 -4.01 3.05
C ILE A 72 -5.93 -5.09 2.42
N ARG A 73 -6.25 -4.99 1.12
CA ARG A 73 -7.04 -5.99 0.40
C ARG A 73 -6.29 -7.31 0.17
N LEU A 74 -4.97 -7.28 0.20
CA LEU A 74 -4.13 -8.47 0.10
C LEU A 74 -3.78 -9.04 1.48
N ALA A 75 -4.38 -8.56 2.57
CA ALA A 75 -4.13 -9.10 3.89
C ALA A 75 -4.74 -10.51 4.02
N VAL A 76 -4.03 -11.40 4.72
CA VAL A 76 -4.61 -12.65 5.21
C VAL A 76 -5.85 -12.30 6.05
N PRO A 77 -6.98 -13.02 5.91
CA PRO A 77 -8.17 -12.80 6.72
C PRO A 77 -7.82 -12.77 8.21
N ASN A 78 -8.35 -11.80 8.96
CA ASN A 78 -8.09 -11.63 10.40
C ASN A 78 -6.61 -11.39 10.78
N SER A 79 -5.77 -10.93 9.85
CA SER A 79 -4.37 -10.55 10.15
C SER A 79 -4.15 -9.09 10.50
N LEU A 80 -5.06 -8.20 10.08
CA LEU A 80 -4.89 -6.77 10.28
C LEU A 80 -4.95 -6.40 11.76
N ARG A 81 -3.97 -5.61 12.20
CA ARG A 81 -3.94 -5.02 13.54
C ARG A 81 -3.44 -3.58 13.49
N VAL A 82 -3.97 -2.76 14.37
CA VAL A 82 -3.54 -1.37 14.56
C VAL A 82 -2.89 -1.25 15.94
N VAL A 83 -1.72 -0.61 16.00
CA VAL A 83 -0.99 -0.39 17.25
C VAL A 83 -1.05 1.10 17.60
N GLY A 84 -1.79 1.41 18.66
CA GLY A 84 -2.17 2.78 18.99
C GLY A 84 -3.10 3.36 17.92
N SER A 85 -2.62 4.36 17.19
CA SER A 85 -3.28 4.95 16.02
C SER A 85 -2.32 5.24 14.86
N THR A 86 -1.02 5.03 15.07
CA THR A 86 0.04 5.48 14.16
C THR A 86 0.64 4.35 13.34
N ARG A 87 0.31 3.09 13.67
CA ARG A 87 0.83 1.91 12.97
C ARG A 87 -0.28 0.96 12.55
N LEU A 88 -0.16 0.46 11.33
CA LEU A 88 -1.00 -0.59 10.76
C LEU A 88 -0.09 -1.74 10.34
N GLU A 89 -0.40 -2.95 10.78
CA GLU A 89 0.37 -4.15 10.49
C GLU A 89 -0.56 -5.23 9.92
N LEU A 90 -0.13 -5.93 8.88
CA LEU A 90 -0.87 -7.01 8.24
C LEU A 90 0.07 -8.06 7.68
N LEU A 91 -0.40 -9.30 7.57
CA LEU A 91 0.32 -10.34 6.84
C LEU A 91 -0.19 -10.36 5.41
N ARG A 92 0.68 -10.10 4.42
CA ARG A 92 0.31 -10.05 3.02
C ARG A 92 0.21 -11.46 2.46
N SER A 93 -0.85 -11.71 1.68
CA SER A 93 -1.13 -12.96 0.98
C SER A 93 -1.47 -12.68 -0.49
N PRO A 94 -0.46 -12.55 -1.35
CA PRO A 94 -0.65 -12.36 -2.80
C PRO A 94 -1.39 -13.51 -3.48
N SER A 95 -1.33 -14.71 -2.91
CA SER A 95 -1.88 -15.93 -3.53
C SER A 95 -2.59 -16.82 -2.51
N GLY A 96 -3.44 -17.70 -3.01
CA GLY A 96 -4.24 -18.63 -2.21
C GLY A 96 -5.10 -19.50 -3.12
N GLY A 97 -5.82 -20.45 -2.53
CA GLY A 97 -6.62 -21.37 -3.32
C GLY A 97 -7.41 -22.34 -2.47
N ARG A 98 -7.82 -23.44 -3.09
CA ARG A 98 -8.47 -24.55 -2.39
C ARG A 98 -7.55 -25.75 -2.26
N TYR A 99 -7.45 -26.29 -1.06
CA TYR A 99 -6.75 -27.53 -0.79
C TYR A 99 -7.72 -28.73 -0.83
N ARG A 100 -7.18 -29.93 -0.86
CA ARG A 100 -7.91 -31.17 -0.58
C ARG A 100 -7.36 -31.79 0.69
N ALA A 101 -8.18 -32.58 1.36
CA ALA A 101 -7.69 -33.47 2.40
C ALA A 101 -6.49 -34.28 1.86
N SER A 102 -5.33 -34.15 2.50
CA SER A 102 -4.07 -34.72 2.02
C SER A 102 -3.78 -36.02 2.77
N PRO A 103 -3.25 -37.06 2.12
CA PRO A 103 -2.66 -38.19 2.84
C PRO A 103 -1.43 -37.71 3.60
N VAL A 104 -1.18 -38.33 4.73
CA VAL A 104 -0.14 -37.90 5.68
C VAL A 104 1.25 -38.24 5.18
N ASP A 105 1.40 -39.43 4.60
CA ASP A 105 2.68 -39.98 4.13
C ASP A 105 2.63 -40.29 2.62
N GLY A 106 1.86 -39.53 1.84
CA GLY A 106 1.69 -39.72 0.39
C GLY A 106 0.78 -40.88 -0.03
N GLU A 107 0.51 -41.83 0.88
CA GLU A 107 -0.41 -42.96 0.73
C GLU A 107 -1.32 -43.04 1.98
N GLY A 108 -2.53 -43.61 1.86
CA GLY A 108 -3.41 -43.89 3.01
C GLY A 108 -4.53 -42.87 3.30
N VAL A 109 -4.93 -42.77 4.58
CA VAL A 109 -6.11 -42.01 5.01
C VAL A 109 -5.85 -40.51 4.88
N ARG A 110 -6.72 -39.84 4.10
CA ARG A 110 -6.70 -38.38 3.95
C ARG A 110 -7.17 -37.71 5.24
N ARG A 111 -6.42 -36.71 5.69
CA ARG A 111 -6.78 -35.88 6.86
C ARG A 111 -7.14 -34.46 6.44
N ASP A 112 -8.10 -33.90 7.16
CA ASP A 112 -8.48 -32.49 7.11
C ASP A 112 -8.68 -32.00 8.56
N PRO A 113 -7.95 -30.98 9.02
CA PRO A 113 -6.94 -30.21 8.29
C PRO A 113 -5.70 -31.01 7.87
N PRO A 114 -4.91 -30.52 6.88
CA PRO A 114 -3.64 -31.13 6.51
C PRO A 114 -2.69 -31.24 7.72
N ALA A 115 -2.03 -32.38 7.83
CA ALA A 115 -1.04 -32.66 8.87
C ALA A 115 0.30 -32.99 8.22
N CYS A 116 1.37 -32.41 8.75
CA CYS A 116 2.74 -32.53 8.26
C CYS A 116 3.54 -33.43 9.20
N THR A 117 3.67 -34.71 8.84
CA THR A 117 4.48 -35.70 9.58
C THR A 117 5.89 -35.84 9.06
N ALA A 118 6.18 -35.29 7.88
CA ALA A 118 7.47 -35.35 7.21
C ALA A 118 7.81 -34.00 6.58
N ASP A 119 9.10 -33.81 6.29
CA ASP A 119 9.65 -32.73 5.47
C ASP A 119 10.17 -33.34 4.15
N PRO A 120 9.63 -32.95 2.97
CA PRO A 120 8.62 -31.92 2.75
C PRO A 120 7.19 -32.38 3.07
N CYS A 121 6.40 -31.47 3.63
CA CYS A 121 4.96 -31.66 3.82
C CYS A 121 4.20 -31.38 2.53
N VAL A 122 3.43 -32.36 2.04
CA VAL A 122 2.73 -32.27 0.76
C VAL A 122 1.23 -32.03 0.96
N VAL A 123 0.72 -30.93 0.41
CA VAL A 123 -0.70 -30.57 0.40
C VAL A 123 -1.23 -30.58 -1.04
N GLU A 124 -2.18 -31.46 -1.33
CA GLU A 124 -2.90 -31.45 -2.61
C GLU A 124 -3.76 -30.18 -2.74
N VAL A 125 -3.69 -29.50 -3.88
CA VAL A 125 -4.49 -28.30 -4.18
C VAL A 125 -5.33 -28.48 -5.45
N LEU A 126 -6.53 -27.90 -5.43
CA LEU A 126 -7.46 -27.88 -6.57
C LEU A 126 -7.22 -26.68 -7.49
N SER A 127 -6.58 -25.64 -6.96
CA SER A 127 -6.31 -24.40 -7.69
C SER A 127 -4.97 -24.51 -8.41
N PRO A 128 -4.93 -24.42 -9.75
CA PRO A 128 -3.68 -24.41 -10.47
C PRO A 128 -2.95 -23.09 -10.18
N MET A 129 -1.72 -23.16 -9.69
CA MET A 129 -0.89 -21.98 -9.38
C MET A 129 -0.18 -21.44 -10.63
N ILE A 130 -0.96 -21.16 -11.68
CA ILE A 130 -0.44 -20.69 -12.97
C ILE A 130 0.02 -19.24 -12.85
N GLY A 131 1.24 -18.96 -13.33
CA GLY A 131 1.79 -17.59 -13.40
C GLY A 131 2.39 -17.07 -12.10
N ILE A 132 2.66 -17.95 -11.13
CA ILE A 132 3.47 -17.62 -9.96
C ILE A 132 4.91 -18.02 -10.27
N GLU A 133 5.73 -17.04 -10.64
CA GLU A 133 7.13 -17.27 -10.99
C GLU A 133 8.02 -17.40 -9.74
N ASP A 134 7.63 -16.78 -8.63
CA ASP A 134 8.42 -16.68 -7.39
C ASP A 134 7.73 -17.34 -6.18
N LEU A 135 7.42 -18.64 -6.27
CA LEU A 135 6.86 -19.39 -5.13
C LEU A 135 7.82 -19.43 -3.92
N ASP A 136 9.11 -19.31 -4.18
CA ASP A 136 10.16 -19.28 -3.14
C ASP A 136 10.11 -17.99 -2.29
N GLU A 137 9.32 -16.97 -2.67
CA GLU A 137 9.07 -15.76 -1.85
C GLU A 137 8.00 -15.97 -0.77
N PHE A 138 7.16 -17.00 -0.90
CA PHE A 138 6.17 -17.33 0.13
C PHE A 138 6.85 -18.01 1.30
N ASN A 139 6.56 -17.48 2.49
CA ASN A 139 7.17 -17.90 3.74
C ASN A 139 6.20 -18.69 4.62
N TRP A 140 4.89 -18.56 4.41
CA TRP A 140 3.88 -19.20 5.25
C TRP A 140 2.68 -19.66 4.45
N MET A 141 2.10 -20.79 4.87
CA MET A 141 0.76 -21.20 4.50
C MET A 141 -0.18 -20.96 5.67
N VAL A 142 -1.34 -20.37 5.41
CA VAL A 142 -2.38 -20.10 6.41
C VAL A 142 -3.65 -20.84 6.03
N ILE A 143 -4.21 -21.60 6.98
CA ILE A 143 -5.51 -22.26 6.86
C ILE A 143 -6.38 -21.81 8.01
N TYR A 144 -7.54 -21.27 7.65
CA TYR A 144 -8.63 -20.94 8.56
C TYR A 144 -8.22 -20.06 9.76
N ASN A 145 -7.58 -18.92 9.51
CA ASN A 145 -7.28 -17.93 10.55
C ASN A 145 -8.58 -17.31 11.10
N ILE A 146 -8.98 -17.71 12.30
CA ILE A 146 -10.20 -17.21 12.96
C ILE A 146 -9.97 -15.92 13.75
N GLY A 147 -8.73 -15.45 13.88
CA GLY A 147 -8.42 -14.23 14.65
C GLY A 147 -8.72 -14.37 16.15
N GLY A 148 -8.74 -15.60 16.67
CA GLY A 148 -9.01 -15.86 18.08
C GLY A 148 -7.84 -15.43 18.97
N LYS A 149 -8.11 -15.21 20.27
CA LYS A 149 -7.09 -14.75 21.23
C LYS A 149 -6.28 -15.88 21.85
N ALA A 150 -6.69 -17.14 21.69
CA ALA A 150 -5.95 -18.28 22.20
C ALA A 150 -4.79 -18.65 21.26
N ASP A 151 -3.75 -19.26 21.81
CA ASP A 151 -2.56 -19.58 21.04
C ASP A 151 -2.89 -20.51 19.85
N GLY A 152 -2.39 -20.11 18.67
CA GLY A 152 -2.65 -20.78 17.40
C GLY A 152 -4.05 -20.60 16.80
N ASP A 153 -4.93 -19.79 17.40
CA ASP A 153 -6.20 -19.36 16.77
C ASP A 153 -6.00 -18.16 15.83
N ASN A 154 -4.83 -17.52 15.92
CA ASN A 154 -4.45 -16.41 15.07
C ASN A 154 -3.02 -16.59 14.53
N ILE A 155 -2.67 -15.78 13.53
CA ILE A 155 -1.38 -15.84 12.84
C ILE A 155 -0.24 -15.14 13.59
N TRP A 156 -0.54 -14.36 14.62
CA TRP A 156 0.43 -13.54 15.33
C TRP A 156 0.95 -14.26 16.58
N PRO A 157 2.21 -14.04 16.96
CA PRO A 157 2.74 -14.58 18.21
C PRO A 157 1.96 -14.07 19.44
N PRO A 158 1.87 -14.87 20.52
CA PRO A 158 2.40 -16.23 20.64
C PRO A 158 1.63 -17.24 19.77
N LEU A 159 2.38 -18.01 18.97
CA LEU A 159 1.83 -19.15 18.27
C LEU A 159 1.64 -20.29 19.28
N ASN A 160 0.86 -21.30 18.91
CA ASN A 160 0.63 -22.40 19.81
C ASN A 160 1.90 -23.20 20.07
N ASN A 161 2.38 -23.09 21.31
CA ASN A 161 3.48 -23.89 21.84
C ASN A 161 2.98 -25.21 22.42
N ALA A 162 1.65 -25.43 22.48
CA ALA A 162 1.05 -26.69 22.91
C ALA A 162 1.31 -27.75 21.84
N ILE A 163 2.51 -28.28 21.95
CA ILE A 163 2.90 -29.59 21.50
C ILE A 163 1.81 -30.55 22.00
N LEU A 164 1.08 -31.17 21.08
CA LEU A 164 0.28 -32.35 21.41
C LEU A 164 1.17 -33.35 22.17
N ALA A 165 0.59 -34.27 22.94
CA ALA A 165 1.36 -35.22 23.74
C ALA A 165 2.45 -36.01 22.95
N ASN A 166 2.36 -36.03 21.62
CA ASN A 166 3.29 -36.65 20.69
C ASN A 166 4.39 -35.73 20.11
N GLY A 167 4.49 -34.44 20.47
CA GLY A 167 5.48 -33.54 19.86
C GLY A 167 4.93 -32.56 18.81
N THR A 168 3.69 -32.72 18.35
CA THR A 168 3.17 -31.96 17.19
C THR A 168 2.72 -30.54 17.54
N ALA A 169 3.25 -29.53 16.85
CA ALA A 169 2.82 -28.14 16.94
C ALA A 169 1.51 -27.91 16.15
N ILE A 170 0.59 -27.10 16.70
CA ILE A 170 -0.73 -26.86 16.09
C ILE A 170 -1.05 -25.38 15.94
N SER A 171 -1.13 -24.84 14.72
CA SER A 171 -1.48 -23.43 14.50
C SER A 171 -2.30 -23.24 13.22
N VAL A 172 -2.97 -22.10 13.06
CA VAL A 172 -3.61 -21.70 11.79
C VAL A 172 -2.60 -21.27 10.72
N ILE A 173 -1.34 -21.02 11.11
CA ILE A 173 -0.23 -20.65 10.24
C ILE A 173 0.90 -21.66 10.37
N SER A 174 1.50 -22.07 9.25
CA SER A 174 2.69 -22.93 9.25
C SER A 174 3.87 -22.24 9.94
N PRO A 175 4.92 -22.98 10.32
CA PRO A 175 6.25 -22.39 10.49
C PRO A 175 6.69 -21.66 9.21
N LYS A 176 7.79 -20.91 9.31
CA LYS A 176 8.40 -20.30 8.13
C LYS A 176 8.98 -21.41 7.23
N VAL A 177 8.43 -21.57 6.03
CA VAL A 177 8.72 -22.69 5.12
C VAL A 177 9.12 -22.18 3.74
N THR A 178 9.81 -23.02 2.97
CA THR A 178 9.94 -22.87 1.53
C THR A 178 8.74 -23.52 0.85
N VAL A 179 8.10 -22.82 -0.09
CA VAL A 179 6.91 -23.33 -0.82
C VAL A 179 7.28 -23.68 -2.25
N ARG A 180 7.01 -24.91 -2.69
CA ARG A 180 7.09 -25.29 -4.10
C ARG A 180 5.76 -25.88 -4.59
N TYR A 181 5.51 -25.76 -5.88
CA TYR A 181 4.31 -26.30 -6.53
C TYR A 181 4.70 -27.22 -7.69
N THR A 182 4.20 -28.45 -7.65
CA THR A 182 4.40 -29.43 -8.73
C THR A 182 3.09 -30.20 -8.97
N GLN A 183 2.53 -30.09 -10.18
CA GLN A 183 1.39 -30.90 -10.63
C GLN A 183 0.21 -30.98 -9.63
N GLY A 184 -0.26 -29.85 -9.11
CA GLY A 184 -1.39 -29.80 -8.19
C GLY A 184 -1.03 -30.14 -6.73
N LYS A 185 0.26 -30.19 -6.40
CA LYS A 185 0.75 -30.41 -5.03
C LYS A 185 1.62 -29.24 -4.60
N LEU A 186 1.29 -28.66 -3.46
CA LEU A 186 2.16 -27.77 -2.71
C LEU A 186 3.07 -28.61 -1.82
N SER A 187 4.37 -28.40 -1.88
CA SER A 187 5.34 -28.95 -0.93
C SER A 187 5.89 -27.83 -0.07
N LEU A 188 5.68 -27.94 1.23
CA LEU A 188 6.24 -27.05 2.26
C LEU A 188 7.47 -27.75 2.84
N SER A 189 8.62 -27.11 2.82
CA SER A 189 9.85 -27.65 3.42
C SER A 189 10.47 -26.69 4.42
N ASP A 190 11.40 -27.20 5.22
CA ASP A 190 12.18 -26.45 6.20
C ASP A 190 11.36 -25.96 7.42
N GLY A 191 12.00 -25.18 8.30
CA GLY A 191 11.32 -24.48 9.39
C GLY A 191 10.71 -25.35 10.49
N GLY A 192 11.01 -26.66 10.52
CA GLY A 192 10.39 -27.59 11.45
C GLY A 192 8.95 -27.94 11.06
N VAL A 193 8.64 -28.01 9.76
CA VAL A 193 7.33 -28.44 9.26
C VAL A 193 7.06 -29.92 9.54
N GLU A 194 8.09 -30.74 9.71
CA GLU A 194 7.95 -32.09 10.27
C GLU A 194 7.43 -31.99 11.71
N ASN A 195 6.27 -32.59 11.99
CA ASN A 195 5.52 -32.47 13.26
C ASN A 195 4.72 -31.16 13.42
N PHE A 196 4.19 -30.63 12.33
CA PHE A 196 3.22 -29.54 12.35
C PHE A 196 1.83 -30.00 11.89
N GLN A 197 0.76 -29.44 12.45
CA GLN A 197 -0.59 -29.63 11.94
C GLN A 197 -1.37 -28.32 11.97
N PHE A 198 -2.17 -28.07 10.94
CA PHE A 198 -3.08 -26.93 10.97
C PHE A 198 -4.18 -27.14 12.02
N LYS A 199 -4.51 -26.10 12.80
CA LYS A 199 -5.45 -26.21 13.93
C LYS A 199 -6.88 -26.55 13.50
N TYR A 200 -7.31 -25.97 12.40
CA TYR A 200 -8.69 -26.05 11.93
C TYR A 200 -8.75 -26.41 10.46
N ALA A 201 -9.74 -27.22 10.10
CA ALA A 201 -10.14 -27.39 8.71
C ALA A 201 -10.91 -26.14 8.25
N SER A 202 -10.58 -25.61 7.07
CA SER A 202 -11.39 -24.56 6.46
C SER A 202 -12.69 -25.20 5.92
N PRO A 203 -13.89 -24.71 6.27
CA PRO A 203 -15.16 -25.25 5.76
C PRO A 203 -15.30 -25.20 4.24
N GLN A 204 -14.54 -24.32 3.58
CA GLN A 204 -14.47 -24.21 2.12
C GLN A 204 -13.15 -24.73 1.55
N HIS A 205 -12.36 -25.43 2.36
CA HIS A 205 -10.99 -25.88 2.09
C HIS A 205 -10.10 -24.78 1.51
N ARG A 206 -10.19 -23.55 2.01
CA ARG A 206 -9.35 -22.43 1.56
C ARG A 206 -7.99 -22.45 2.25
N PHE A 207 -6.98 -22.01 1.51
CA PHE A 207 -5.66 -21.67 2.05
C PHE A 207 -5.17 -20.34 1.46
N PHE A 208 -4.25 -19.71 2.18
CA PHE A 208 -3.60 -18.46 1.81
C PHE A 208 -2.08 -18.68 1.86
N LEU A 209 -1.35 -18.18 0.87
CA LEU A 209 0.12 -18.17 0.87
C LEU A 209 0.58 -16.76 1.17
N ALA A 210 1.25 -16.61 2.31
CA ALA A 210 1.75 -15.35 2.79
C ALA A 210 3.25 -15.22 2.55
N ASP A 211 3.67 -14.04 2.13
CA ASP A 211 5.05 -13.73 1.80
C ASP A 211 5.73 -12.91 2.89
N LYS A 212 5.15 -11.76 3.27
CA LYS A 212 5.77 -10.82 4.21
C LYS A 212 4.73 -10.13 5.07
N VAL A 213 5.19 -9.65 6.21
CA VAL A 213 4.42 -8.67 6.99
C VAL A 213 4.63 -7.31 6.35
N VAL A 214 3.53 -6.63 6.05
CA VAL A 214 3.54 -5.25 5.60
C VAL A 214 3.11 -4.37 6.74
N GLY A 215 3.91 -3.34 7.02
CA GLY A 215 3.64 -2.36 8.05
C GLY A 215 3.61 -0.95 7.50
N TYR A 216 2.72 -0.12 8.01
CA TYR A 216 2.73 1.32 7.84
C TYR A 216 2.96 2.00 9.18
N GLN A 217 3.76 3.07 9.20
CA GLN A 217 3.96 3.90 10.38
C GLN A 217 3.91 5.37 10.01
N CYS A 218 3.16 6.16 10.78
CA CYS A 218 3.30 7.62 10.78
C CYS A 218 4.43 8.02 11.73
N SER A 219 5.48 8.64 11.20
CA SER A 219 6.63 9.12 11.96
C SER A 219 7.33 10.26 11.23
N GLY A 220 7.82 11.26 11.96
CA GLY A 220 8.69 12.30 11.39
C GLY A 220 8.04 13.16 10.30
N GLY A 221 6.71 13.29 10.29
CA GLY A 221 6.00 14.01 9.24
C GLY A 221 5.78 13.21 7.95
N GLN A 222 5.92 11.88 8.01
CA GLN A 222 5.79 10.98 6.87
C GLN A 222 4.98 9.75 7.24
N ILE A 223 4.36 9.11 6.25
CA ILE A 223 3.95 7.71 6.34
C ILE A 223 5.02 6.88 5.64
N VAL A 224 5.63 5.96 6.38
CA VAL A 224 6.59 5.00 5.85
C VAL A 224 5.97 3.62 5.76
N ARG A 225 6.45 2.81 4.82
CA ARG A 225 6.06 1.42 4.63
C ARG A 225 7.25 0.49 4.81
N GLY A 226 7.13 -0.46 5.74
CA GLY A 226 8.08 -1.53 5.98
C GLY A 226 7.58 -2.86 5.45
N GLU A 227 8.52 -3.74 5.06
CA GLU A 227 8.28 -5.15 4.83
C GLU A 227 9.17 -5.97 5.76
N PHE A 228 8.62 -7.02 6.35
CA PHE A 228 9.31 -7.80 7.36
C PHE A 228 9.14 -9.30 7.09
N ASP A 229 10.25 -10.02 7.26
CA ASP A 229 10.33 -11.46 6.99
C ASP A 229 10.16 -12.32 8.27
N SER A 230 9.64 -11.72 9.35
CA SER A 230 9.33 -12.37 10.63
C SER A 230 7.96 -11.96 11.18
N LEU A 231 7.37 -12.85 11.98
CA LEU A 231 6.14 -12.58 12.73
C LEU A 231 6.54 -12.12 14.14
N GLU A 232 6.12 -10.92 14.53
CA GLU A 232 6.51 -10.29 15.78
C GLU A 232 5.30 -9.89 16.63
N LEU A 233 5.55 -9.59 17.90
CA LEU A 233 4.56 -8.96 18.77
C LEU A 233 4.14 -7.57 18.22
N PRO A 234 2.91 -7.10 18.53
CA PRO A 234 2.42 -5.82 18.04
C PRO A 234 3.38 -4.66 18.36
N GLY A 235 3.78 -3.91 17.33
CA GLY A 235 4.63 -2.73 17.47
C GLY A 235 6.12 -2.99 17.66
N ALA A 236 6.58 -4.25 17.56
CA ALA A 236 7.99 -4.61 17.70
C ALA A 236 8.82 -4.43 16.41
N TYR A 237 8.18 -4.19 15.27
CA TYR A 237 8.87 -4.02 13.99
C TYR A 237 9.72 -2.74 13.93
N ASP A 238 10.92 -2.86 13.35
CA ASP A 238 11.85 -1.75 13.13
C ASP A 238 11.67 -1.11 11.74
N TYR A 239 11.17 0.13 11.72
CA TYR A 239 10.95 0.91 10.50
C TYR A 239 12.16 1.73 10.06
N SER A 240 13.34 1.55 10.65
CA SER A 240 14.57 2.29 10.30
C SER A 240 14.94 2.20 8.81
N ARG A 241 14.60 1.09 8.15
CA ARG A 241 14.82 0.85 6.71
C ARG A 241 13.54 0.94 5.87
N ALA A 242 12.45 1.46 6.43
CA ALA A 242 11.18 1.59 5.73
C ALA A 242 11.25 2.65 4.62
N THR A 243 10.43 2.49 3.58
CA THR A 243 10.39 3.43 2.46
C THR A 243 9.29 4.48 2.66
N PRO A 244 9.56 5.78 2.44
CA PRO A 244 8.52 6.80 2.45
C PRO A 244 7.42 6.50 1.41
N VAL A 245 6.16 6.68 1.82
CA VAL A 245 4.98 6.54 0.96
C VAL A 245 4.42 7.91 0.62
N VAL A 246 4.40 8.80 1.61
CA VAL A 246 3.97 10.18 1.48
C VAL A 246 4.59 11.02 2.59
N ASP A 247 4.91 12.27 2.24
CA ASP A 247 5.54 13.25 3.12
C ASP A 247 4.53 14.34 3.53
N HIS A 248 4.98 15.31 4.33
CA HIS A 248 4.14 16.43 4.80
C HIS A 248 2.93 15.99 5.62
N VAL A 249 3.01 14.84 6.28
CA VAL A 249 1.93 14.23 7.04
C VAL A 249 1.85 14.84 8.44
N ASP A 250 0.68 15.32 8.83
CA ASP A 250 0.39 15.62 10.22
C ASP A 250 0.03 14.31 10.94
N CYS A 251 1.01 13.70 11.62
CA CYS A 251 0.82 12.45 12.35
C CYS A 251 -0.05 12.57 13.60
N ALA A 252 -0.31 13.78 14.11
CA ALA A 252 -1.26 13.96 15.22
C ALA A 252 -2.70 13.89 14.71
N ASN A 253 -2.94 14.33 13.48
CA ASN A 253 -4.26 14.34 12.86
C ASN A 253 -4.49 13.22 11.84
N SER A 254 -3.46 12.45 11.50
CA SER A 254 -3.52 11.25 10.67
C SER A 254 -3.52 10.00 11.54
N GLY A 255 -4.08 8.91 11.03
CA GLY A 255 -4.03 7.65 11.75
C GLY A 255 -4.89 6.56 11.14
N PHE A 256 -4.77 5.40 11.76
CA PHE A 256 -5.46 4.17 11.39
C PHE A 256 -6.44 3.81 12.50
N THR A 257 -7.63 3.37 12.13
CA THR A 257 -8.56 2.70 13.04
C THR A 257 -9.03 1.40 12.43
N TYR A 258 -9.17 0.38 13.26
CA TYR A 258 -9.65 -0.93 12.87
C TYR A 258 -10.84 -1.32 13.74
N SER A 259 -11.97 -1.57 13.12
CA SER A 259 -13.17 -2.09 13.76
C SER A 259 -13.40 -3.52 13.28
N PRO A 260 -13.01 -4.54 14.07
CA PRO A 260 -13.41 -5.91 13.81
C PRO A 260 -14.90 -6.01 14.14
N ASP A 261 -15.76 -5.95 13.11
CA ASP A 261 -17.20 -6.01 13.33
C ASP A 261 -17.60 -7.37 13.95
N THR A 262 -18.69 -7.36 14.72
CA THR A 262 -19.16 -8.51 15.53
C THR A 262 -19.53 -9.75 14.71
N HIS A 263 -19.70 -9.60 13.39
CA HIS A 263 -19.72 -10.69 12.43
C HIS A 263 -18.39 -10.73 11.69
N MET A 264 -17.57 -11.74 12.00
CA MET A 264 -16.19 -11.97 11.55
C MET A 264 -15.94 -11.94 10.02
N ARG A 265 -16.93 -11.66 9.17
CA ARG A 265 -16.80 -11.71 7.70
C ARG A 265 -16.50 -10.37 7.04
N SER A 266 -16.80 -9.25 7.69
CA SER A 266 -16.47 -7.93 7.17
C SER A 266 -15.94 -7.06 8.28
N SER A 267 -14.70 -6.61 8.16
CA SER A 267 -14.15 -5.60 9.06
C SER A 267 -13.84 -4.32 8.31
N LEU A 268 -13.79 -3.21 9.04
CA LEU A 268 -13.60 -1.88 8.48
C LEU A 268 -12.28 -1.30 8.98
N VAL A 269 -11.40 -0.97 8.03
CA VAL A 269 -10.22 -0.15 8.30
C VAL A 269 -10.53 1.27 7.82
N THR A 270 -10.36 2.25 8.70
CA THR A 270 -10.38 3.66 8.31
C THR A 270 -8.97 4.22 8.34
N VAL A 271 -8.55 4.81 7.23
CA VAL A 271 -7.29 5.53 7.09
C VAL A 271 -7.62 7.01 6.97
N LYS A 272 -7.19 7.81 7.95
CA LYS A 272 -7.26 9.27 7.90
C LYS A 272 -5.87 9.81 7.60
N LEU A 273 -5.74 10.58 6.53
CA LEU A 273 -4.47 11.17 6.10
C LEU A 273 -4.63 12.69 6.00
N THR A 274 -3.85 13.42 6.80
CA THR A 274 -3.80 14.89 6.80
C THR A 274 -2.44 15.32 6.31
N LEU A 275 -2.38 16.06 5.20
CA LEU A 275 -1.15 16.61 4.62
C LEU A 275 -1.14 18.13 4.77
N SER A 276 0.02 18.71 5.08
CA SER A 276 0.21 20.15 5.22
C SER A 276 1.54 20.62 4.61
N GLN A 277 1.47 21.51 3.62
CA GLN A 277 2.64 22.09 2.95
C GLN A 277 2.37 23.55 2.56
N ASP A 278 3.34 24.43 2.81
CA ASP A 278 3.31 25.85 2.42
C ASP A 278 2.02 26.62 2.80
N GLY A 279 1.43 26.28 3.94
CA GLY A 279 0.20 26.90 4.46
C GLY A 279 -1.11 26.29 3.95
N GLU A 280 -1.04 25.34 3.01
CA GLU A 280 -2.18 24.55 2.56
C GLU A 280 -2.30 23.28 3.42
N THR A 281 -3.52 22.90 3.79
CA THR A 281 -3.79 21.65 4.54
C THR A 281 -4.98 20.94 3.95
N ILE A 282 -4.83 19.64 3.70
CA ILE A 282 -5.92 18.77 3.26
C ILE A 282 -6.06 17.58 4.20
N THR A 283 -7.28 17.06 4.31
CA THR A 283 -7.54 15.79 4.99
C THR A 283 -8.36 14.90 4.07
N LEU A 284 -7.86 13.69 3.82
CA LEU A 284 -8.59 12.62 3.15
C LEU A 284 -8.91 11.50 4.14
N LEU A 285 -10.07 10.89 3.95
CA LEU A 285 -10.51 9.73 4.71
C LEU A 285 -10.86 8.61 3.73
N GLN A 286 -10.22 7.46 3.91
CA GLN A 286 -10.50 6.26 3.14
C GLN A 286 -11.00 5.17 4.07
N GLN A 287 -12.15 4.60 3.73
CA GLN A 287 -12.66 3.40 4.35
C GLN A 287 -12.41 2.21 3.45
N VAL A 288 -11.86 1.14 4.01
CA VAL A 288 -11.53 -0.09 3.30
C VAL A 288 -12.24 -1.24 4.00
N HIS A 289 -13.13 -1.91 3.26
CA HIS A 289 -13.68 -3.18 3.68
C HIS A 289 -12.63 -4.27 3.52
N VAL A 290 -12.44 -5.04 4.60
CA VAL A 290 -11.55 -6.18 4.67
C VAL A 290 -12.40 -7.44 4.63
N ASP A 291 -12.09 -8.32 3.69
CA ASP A 291 -12.74 -9.63 3.58
C ASP A 291 -12.10 -10.60 4.59
N ASN A 292 -12.78 -10.78 5.72
CA ASN A 292 -12.36 -11.74 6.74
C ASN A 292 -13.08 -13.08 6.52
N ALA A 293 -12.94 -13.65 5.32
CA ALA A 293 -13.48 -14.96 4.96
C ALA A 293 -12.36 -16.03 4.87
N PRO A 294 -11.91 -16.56 6.02
CA PRO A 294 -10.85 -17.57 6.08
C PRO A 294 -11.27 -18.96 5.56
#